data_AF-A0A8C2NS00-F1
#
_entry.id   AF-A0A8C2NS00-F1
#
_cell.length_a   1.000
_cell.length_b   1.000
_cell.length_c   1.000
_cell.angle_alpha   90.00
_cell.angle_beta   90.00
_cell.angle_gamma   90.00
#
_symmetry.space_group_name_H-M   'P 1'
#
loop_
_entity.id
_entity.type
_entity.pdbx_description
1 polymer ?
#
loop_
_entity_poly.entity_id
_entity_poly.type
_entity_poly.pdbx_seq_one_letter_code
_entity_poly.pdbx_strand_id
1 'polypeptide(L)'
;MGSVQVSSPTMTSWVSRLLPRNGRSLATASENQRAEDRHRHQEAYGYFLPIQTRWQDNDQYGHVNNVVYYSYFDTIINQYLIRYCGLKTGLLMSPMVGFMVANQCTFHTPVSFPQIPVAALAVEKVGRSSVHYRLALFPPKPTKETPSVSHWDLSDGFFFGHPKLAHFASLACTTGSSVHVFVNPATSKPVGLPEDFRRGLLRLMSPAPG
;
A
#
# COMPACT_ATOMS: atom_id res chain seq x y z
N MET A 1 -60.01 -26.73 -21.25
CA MET A 1 -61.07 -26.22 -20.36
C MET A 1 -60.66 -26.50 -18.93
N GLY A 2 -60.51 -25.46 -18.09
CA GLY A 2 -60.16 -25.61 -16.67
C GLY A 2 -58.96 -24.76 -16.26
N SER A 3 -59.19 -23.47 -16.10
CA SER A 3 -58.30 -22.43 -15.59
C SER A 3 -58.01 -22.54 -14.09
N VAL A 4 -56.76 -22.29 -13.67
CA VAL A 4 -56.43 -21.88 -12.29
C VAL A 4 -55.59 -20.61 -12.35
N GLN A 5 -56.11 -19.56 -11.73
CA GLN A 5 -55.57 -18.21 -11.67
C GLN A 5 -54.32 -18.12 -10.79
N VAL A 6 -53.27 -17.45 -11.28
CA VAL A 6 -52.18 -16.93 -10.45
C VAL A 6 -52.45 -15.45 -10.21
N SER A 7 -52.78 -15.11 -8.96
CA SER A 7 -52.96 -13.74 -8.50
C SER A 7 -51.61 -13.10 -8.20
N SER A 8 -51.13 -12.20 -9.06
CA SER A 8 -49.98 -11.33 -8.76
C SER A 8 -50.47 -9.99 -8.20
N PRO A 9 -50.03 -9.54 -7.02
CA PRO A 9 -50.35 -8.21 -6.54
C PRO A 9 -49.52 -7.13 -7.27
N THR A 10 -50.27 -6.23 -7.88
CA THR A 10 -49.99 -4.85 -8.32
C THR A 10 -48.64 -4.23 -7.92
N MET A 11 -47.83 -3.99 -8.95
CA MET A 11 -46.78 -2.94 -9.00
C MET A 11 -47.38 -1.58 -8.68
N THR A 12 -46.93 -0.94 -7.59
CA THR A 12 -47.13 0.50 -7.38
C THR A 12 -45.78 1.18 -7.14
N SER A 13 -45.37 1.93 -8.16
CA SER A 13 -44.43 3.04 -8.20
C SER A 13 -44.02 3.65 -6.85
N TRP A 14 -42.74 3.48 -6.50
CA TRP A 14 -42.01 4.36 -5.58
C TRP A 14 -40.68 4.75 -6.24
N VAL A 15 -40.74 5.57 -7.29
CA VAL A 15 -39.57 6.18 -7.92
C VAL A 15 -39.71 7.69 -7.91
N SER A 16 -39.35 8.33 -6.81
CA SER A 16 -38.75 9.68 -6.79
C SER A 16 -38.68 10.21 -5.38
N ARG A 17 -37.47 10.22 -4.85
CA ARG A 17 -36.89 11.22 -3.95
C ARG A 17 -35.81 10.51 -3.15
N LEU A 18 -34.57 10.60 -3.63
CA LEU A 18 -33.34 10.58 -2.84
C LEU A 18 -32.19 10.87 -3.83
N LEU A 19 -32.21 12.07 -4.42
CA LEU A 19 -30.98 12.68 -4.90
C LEU A 19 -30.35 13.41 -3.72
N PRO A 20 -29.18 13.00 -3.21
CA PRO A 20 -28.50 13.79 -2.21
C PRO A 20 -28.08 15.13 -2.83
N ARG A 21 -28.72 16.21 -2.36
CA ARG A 21 -28.20 17.58 -2.47
C ARG A 21 -26.94 17.67 -1.63
N ASN A 22 -25.80 17.28 -2.19
CA ASN A 22 -24.49 17.62 -1.64
C ASN A 22 -23.55 17.93 -2.80
N GLY A 23 -23.57 19.20 -3.22
CA GLY A 23 -22.56 19.79 -4.11
C GLY A 23 -21.23 19.98 -3.38
N ARG A 24 -20.63 18.90 -2.85
CA ARG A 24 -19.18 18.87 -2.61
C ARG A 24 -18.53 18.79 -3.98
N SER A 25 -17.81 19.85 -4.32
CA SER A 25 -17.34 20.23 -5.66
C SER A 25 -16.81 19.06 -6.51
N LEU A 26 -17.33 18.94 -7.74
CA LEU A 26 -16.77 18.10 -8.81
C LEU A 26 -15.27 18.37 -9.03
N ALA A 27 -14.77 19.58 -8.71
CA ALA A 27 -13.36 19.92 -8.81
C ALA A 27 -12.50 19.18 -7.76
N THR A 28 -12.94 19.11 -6.50
CA THR A 28 -12.23 18.36 -5.44
C THR A 28 -12.23 16.85 -5.69
N ALA A 29 -13.29 16.29 -6.29
CA ALA A 29 -13.29 14.90 -6.72
C ALA A 29 -12.32 14.65 -7.88
N SER A 30 -12.25 15.59 -8.84
CA SER A 30 -11.30 15.53 -9.96
C SER A 30 -9.83 15.66 -9.51
N GLU A 31 -9.54 16.51 -8.53
CA GLU A 31 -8.19 16.68 -7.98
C GLU A 31 -7.73 15.46 -7.18
N ASN A 32 -8.61 14.90 -6.34
CA ASN A 32 -8.31 13.67 -5.61
C ASN A 32 -8.09 12.48 -6.56
N GLN A 33 -8.91 12.35 -7.60
CA GLN A 33 -8.72 11.32 -8.62
C GLN A 33 -7.37 11.47 -9.33
N ARG A 34 -6.99 12.70 -9.72
CA ARG A 34 -5.67 12.97 -10.34
C ARG A 34 -4.49 12.72 -9.40
N ALA A 35 -4.67 12.91 -8.09
CA ALA A 35 -3.64 12.60 -7.10
C ALA A 35 -3.50 11.08 -6.89
N GLU A 36 -4.62 10.37 -6.78
CA GLU A 36 -4.66 8.90 -6.72
C GLU A 36 -4.08 8.26 -7.97
N ASP A 37 -4.40 8.79 -9.15
CA ASP A 37 -3.86 8.32 -10.43
C ASP A 37 -2.34 8.46 -10.46
N ARG A 38 -1.79 9.57 -9.93
CA ARG A 38 -0.34 9.77 -9.80
C ARG A 38 0.32 8.78 -8.83
N HIS A 39 -0.35 8.39 -7.76
CA HIS A 39 0.15 7.39 -6.82
C HIS A 39 0.21 5.98 -7.42
N ARG A 40 -0.37 5.75 -8.59
CA ARG A 40 -0.23 4.47 -9.28
C ARG A 40 1.07 4.35 -10.07
N HIS A 41 1.88 5.39 -10.15
CA HIS A 41 3.11 5.43 -10.93
C HIS A 41 4.36 5.21 -10.08
N GLN A 42 5.38 4.54 -10.64
CA GLN A 42 6.61 4.18 -9.91
C GLN A 42 7.39 5.43 -9.46
N GLU A 43 7.34 6.51 -10.23
CA GLU A 43 7.99 7.79 -9.98
C GLU A 43 7.52 8.46 -8.67
N ALA A 44 6.36 8.05 -8.13
CA ALA A 44 5.86 8.52 -6.85
C ALA A 44 6.58 7.89 -5.65
N TYR A 45 7.55 7.00 -5.86
CA TYR A 45 8.20 6.20 -4.82
C TYR A 45 9.72 6.21 -4.93
N GLY A 46 10.40 6.12 -3.78
CA GLY A 46 11.86 6.18 -3.70
C GLY A 46 12.54 4.83 -3.49
N TYR A 47 11.85 3.88 -2.83
CA TYR A 47 12.40 2.58 -2.45
C TYR A 47 11.45 1.45 -2.84
N PHE A 48 12.03 0.33 -3.24
CA PHE A 48 11.33 -0.81 -3.80
C PHE A 48 11.86 -2.12 -3.21
N LEU A 49 10.96 -3.08 -2.99
CA LEU A 49 11.28 -4.40 -2.45
C LEU A 49 10.48 -5.47 -3.17
N PRO A 50 11.13 -6.42 -3.88
CA PRO A 50 10.43 -7.57 -4.43
C PRO A 50 9.84 -8.43 -3.33
N ILE A 51 8.59 -8.88 -3.51
CA ILE A 51 7.86 -9.70 -2.55
C ILE A 51 7.57 -11.06 -3.18
N GLN A 52 8.18 -12.11 -2.64
CA GLN A 52 7.86 -13.47 -3.05
C GLN A 52 6.47 -13.85 -2.53
N THR A 53 5.52 -14.03 -3.46
CA THR A 53 4.21 -14.61 -3.11
C THR A 53 4.37 -16.06 -2.65
N ARG A 54 3.50 -16.47 -1.75
CA ARG A 54 3.41 -17.84 -1.22
C ARG A 54 2.13 -18.49 -1.74
N TRP A 55 2.12 -19.81 -1.85
CA TRP A 55 0.91 -20.55 -2.23
C TRP A 55 -0.32 -20.17 -1.38
N GLN A 56 -0.12 -20.03 -0.07
CA GLN A 56 -1.15 -19.66 0.90
C GLN A 56 -1.65 -18.21 0.78
N ASP A 57 -0.96 -17.36 0.02
CA ASP A 57 -1.36 -15.97 -0.13
C ASP A 57 -2.61 -15.88 -1.01
N ASN A 58 -2.81 -16.84 -1.92
CA ASN A 58 -4.02 -16.94 -2.72
C ASN A 58 -5.20 -17.44 -1.87
N ASP A 59 -6.36 -16.80 -2.02
CA ASP A 59 -7.62 -17.33 -1.49
C ASP A 59 -8.35 -18.24 -2.50
N GLN A 60 -9.54 -18.70 -2.13
CA GLN A 60 -10.39 -19.57 -2.96
C GLN A 60 -10.73 -19.00 -4.33
N TYR A 61 -10.58 -17.68 -4.54
CA TYR A 61 -10.83 -17.03 -5.82
C TYR A 61 -9.60 -17.02 -6.74
N GLY A 62 -8.47 -17.62 -6.31
CA GLY A 62 -7.28 -17.80 -7.15
C GLY A 62 -6.36 -16.58 -7.25
N HIS A 63 -6.55 -15.58 -6.37
CA HIS A 63 -5.74 -14.37 -6.30
C HIS A 63 -5.30 -14.12 -4.87
N VAL A 64 -4.25 -13.32 -4.70
CA VAL A 64 -3.77 -12.91 -3.37
C VAL A 64 -4.91 -12.26 -2.60
N ASN A 65 -5.17 -12.76 -1.40
CA ASN A 65 -6.22 -12.22 -0.54
C ASN A 65 -5.93 -10.78 -0.14
N ASN A 66 -6.96 -9.94 -0.07
CA ASN A 66 -6.83 -8.51 0.24
C ASN A 66 -6.10 -8.23 1.58
N VAL A 67 -6.21 -9.12 2.58
CA VAL A 67 -5.53 -8.95 3.87
C VAL A 67 -4.01 -9.11 3.73
N VAL A 68 -3.55 -9.95 2.81
CA VAL A 68 -2.13 -10.27 2.64
C VAL A 68 -1.32 -9.07 2.13
N TYR A 69 -1.95 -8.16 1.36
CA TYR A 69 -1.30 -6.93 0.90
C TYR A 69 -0.82 -6.05 2.07
N TYR A 70 -1.54 -6.03 3.18
CA TYR A 70 -1.10 -5.30 4.38
C TYR A 70 0.19 -5.89 4.96
N SER A 71 0.35 -7.21 4.92
CA SER A 71 1.60 -7.88 5.33
C SER A 71 2.77 -7.57 4.40
N TYR A 72 2.52 -7.44 3.09
CA TYR A 72 3.54 -7.02 2.13
C TYR A 72 4.02 -5.59 2.41
N PHE A 73 3.09 -4.69 2.71
CA PHE A 73 3.40 -3.30 3.05
C PHE A 73 4.10 -3.15 4.40
N ASP A 74 3.70 -3.94 5.40
CA ASP A 74 4.39 -3.99 6.68
C ASP A 74 5.84 -4.48 6.51
N THR A 75 6.05 -5.46 5.63
CA THR A 75 7.38 -5.98 5.29
C THR A 75 8.27 -4.88 4.70
N ILE A 76 7.85 -4.18 3.64
CA ILE A 76 8.70 -3.15 3.01
C ILE A 76 9.00 -1.98 3.96
N ILE A 77 8.02 -1.54 4.77
CA ILE A 77 8.22 -0.48 5.77
C ILE A 77 9.31 -0.90 6.76
N ASN A 78 9.13 -2.05 7.42
CA ASN A 78 10.06 -2.47 8.46
C ASN A 78 11.43 -2.82 7.89
N GLN A 79 11.51 -3.41 6.69
CA GLN A 79 12.77 -3.64 6.00
C GLN A 79 13.54 -2.34 5.81
N TYR A 80 12.87 -1.29 5.33
CA TYR A 80 13.49 0.01 5.13
C TYR A 80 13.95 0.65 6.45
N LEU A 81 13.10 0.61 7.48
CA LEU A 81 13.40 1.17 8.79
C LEU A 81 14.61 0.49 9.44
N ILE A 82 14.72 -0.83 9.35
CA ILE A 82 15.83 -1.59 9.92
C ILE A 82 17.13 -1.26 9.18
N ARG A 83 17.11 -1.31 7.84
CA ARG A 83 18.35 -1.17 7.06
C ARG A 83 18.85 0.26 6.92
N TYR A 84 17.95 1.21 6.69
CA TYR A 84 18.32 2.58 6.31
C TYR A 84 18.01 3.62 7.40
N CYS A 85 17.17 3.28 8.39
CA CYS A 85 16.88 4.18 9.51
C CYS A 85 17.47 3.70 10.85
N GLY A 86 18.09 2.51 10.88
CA GLY A 86 18.72 1.95 12.08
C GLY A 86 17.74 1.46 13.14
N LEU A 87 16.50 1.11 12.76
CA LEU A 87 15.54 0.52 13.68
C LEU A 87 16.07 -0.81 14.21
N LYS A 88 16.15 -0.94 15.53
CA LYS A 88 16.55 -2.18 16.20
C LYS A 88 15.31 -3.01 16.51
N THR A 89 15.29 -4.26 16.06
CA THR A 89 14.21 -5.21 16.36
C THR A 89 14.58 -6.01 17.61
N GLY A 90 13.91 -5.73 18.72
CA GLY A 90 14.08 -6.43 19.99
C GLY A 90 13.58 -5.58 21.16
N LEU A 91 12.55 -6.05 21.86
CA LEU A 91 11.89 -5.28 22.95
C LEU A 91 12.85 -4.89 24.08
N LEU A 92 13.89 -5.69 24.33
CA LEU A 92 14.88 -5.44 25.37
C LEU A 92 15.97 -4.42 24.96
N MET A 93 16.13 -4.16 23.65
CA MET A 93 17.24 -3.36 23.12
C MET A 93 16.78 -2.14 22.32
N SER A 94 15.51 -2.06 21.94
CA SER A 94 15.01 -0.94 21.16
C SER A 94 14.51 0.18 22.07
N PRO A 95 15.08 1.41 21.96
CA PRO A 95 14.57 2.56 22.70
C PRO A 95 13.20 3.04 22.19
N MET A 96 12.73 2.48 21.07
CA MET A 96 11.54 2.94 20.35
C MET A 96 10.90 1.79 19.54
N VAL A 97 9.57 1.66 19.60
CA VAL A 97 8.79 0.72 18.77
C VAL A 97 7.75 1.48 17.97
N GLY A 98 7.47 1.03 16.73
CA GLY A 98 6.45 1.61 15.87
C GLY A 98 5.14 0.86 15.96
N PHE A 99 4.05 1.57 16.24
CA PHE A 99 2.69 1.02 16.14
C PHE A 99 2.00 1.53 14.89
N MET A 100 1.42 0.61 14.12
CA MET A 100 0.58 0.91 12.97
C MET A 100 -0.79 1.39 13.44
N VAL A 101 -1.03 2.70 13.38
CA VAL A 101 -2.28 3.32 13.87
C VAL A 101 -3.29 3.60 12.76
N ALA A 102 -2.85 3.59 11.51
CA ALA A 102 -3.72 3.69 10.35
C ALA A 102 -3.11 2.90 9.20
N ASN A 103 -3.97 2.20 8.46
CA ASN A 103 -3.57 1.44 7.28
C ASN A 103 -4.74 1.39 6.29
N GLN A 104 -4.49 1.69 5.03
CA GLN A 104 -5.50 1.73 3.97
C GLN A 104 -4.90 1.21 2.67
N CYS A 105 -5.67 0.39 1.95
CA CYS A 105 -5.33 -0.10 0.62
C CYS A 105 -6.51 0.14 -0.34
N THR A 106 -6.20 0.53 -1.56
CA THR A 106 -7.11 0.56 -2.72
C THR A 106 -6.61 -0.47 -3.72
N PHE A 107 -7.47 -1.42 -4.06
CA PHE A 107 -7.16 -2.54 -4.95
C PHE A 107 -7.66 -2.25 -6.36
N HIS A 108 -6.76 -2.31 -7.36
CA HIS A 108 -7.04 -1.95 -8.75
C HIS A 108 -7.10 -3.18 -9.66
N THR A 109 -6.13 -4.10 -9.51
CA THR A 109 -6.05 -5.35 -10.26
C THR A 109 -5.48 -6.45 -9.37
N PRO A 110 -5.82 -7.73 -9.58
CA PRO A 110 -5.28 -8.82 -8.76
C PRO A 110 -3.83 -9.18 -9.13
N VAL A 111 -3.14 -9.80 -8.18
CA VAL A 111 -1.89 -10.55 -8.34
C VAL A 111 -2.16 -11.96 -7.83
N SER A 112 -1.48 -12.96 -8.37
CA SER A 112 -1.59 -14.35 -7.94
C SER A 112 -0.23 -14.98 -7.77
N PHE A 113 -0.09 -15.89 -6.81
CA PHE A 113 1.03 -16.84 -6.81
C PHE A 113 1.14 -17.55 -8.17
N PRO A 114 2.36 -17.76 -8.73
CA PRO A 114 3.69 -17.50 -8.15
C PRO A 114 4.33 -16.18 -8.59
N GLN A 115 3.54 -15.17 -8.98
CA GLN A 115 4.08 -13.88 -9.41
C GLN A 115 4.91 -13.23 -8.29
N ILE A 116 6.00 -12.56 -8.65
CA ILE A 116 6.82 -11.78 -7.70
C ILE A 116 6.57 -10.30 -8.00
N PRO A 117 5.61 -9.64 -7.32
CA PRO A 117 5.43 -8.20 -7.43
C PRO A 117 6.56 -7.44 -6.71
N VAL A 118 6.65 -6.14 -6.97
CA VAL A 118 7.52 -5.22 -6.23
C VAL A 118 6.66 -4.25 -5.42
N ALA A 119 6.88 -4.22 -4.10
CA ALA A 119 6.32 -3.21 -3.22
C ALA A 119 7.14 -1.93 -3.35
N ALA A 120 6.50 -0.78 -3.19
CA ALA A 120 7.11 0.53 -3.30
C ALA A 120 6.76 1.39 -2.08
N LEU A 121 7.72 2.21 -1.63
CA LEU A 121 7.64 3.01 -0.42
C LEU A 121 8.08 4.46 -0.69
N ALA A 122 7.28 5.39 -0.18
CA ALA A 122 7.63 6.80 -0.03
C ALA A 122 7.20 7.30 1.36
N VAL A 123 7.82 8.39 1.80
CA VAL A 123 7.45 9.07 3.05
C VAL A 123 6.73 10.38 2.70
N GLU A 124 5.49 10.52 3.16
CA GLU A 124 4.68 11.72 2.92
C GLU A 124 4.89 12.78 3.99
N LYS A 125 5.10 12.33 5.23
CA LYS A 125 5.26 13.22 6.38
C LYS A 125 6.08 12.56 7.48
N VAL A 126 7.05 13.31 8.01
CA VAL A 126 7.78 12.95 9.24
C VAL A 126 7.38 13.93 10.34
N GLY A 127 6.56 13.46 11.28
CA GLY A 127 6.12 14.23 12.44
C GLY A 127 7.15 14.22 13.59
N ARG A 128 6.73 14.60 14.80
CA ARG A 128 7.57 14.53 16.01
C ARG A 128 7.86 13.08 16.41
N SER A 129 6.81 12.26 16.41
CA SER A 129 6.80 10.86 16.86
C SER A 129 6.00 9.97 15.91
N SER A 130 5.73 10.43 14.69
CA SER A 130 4.93 9.68 13.72
C SER A 130 5.49 9.83 12.31
N VAL A 131 5.18 8.86 11.46
CA VAL A 131 5.58 8.85 10.05
C VAL A 131 4.40 8.37 9.22
N HIS A 132 4.11 9.10 8.14
CA HIS A 132 3.08 8.75 7.18
C HIS A 132 3.76 8.23 5.92
N TYR A 133 3.38 7.03 5.49
CA TYR A 133 3.94 6.33 4.35
C TYR A 133 2.92 6.28 3.22
N ARG A 134 3.42 6.42 2.00
CA ARG A 134 2.71 6.05 0.77
C ARG A 134 3.26 4.73 0.29
N LEU A 135 2.36 3.87 -0.17
CA LEU A 135 2.67 2.51 -0.59
C LEU A 135 2.06 2.21 -1.96
N ALA A 136 2.71 1.32 -2.70
CA ALA A 136 2.13 0.71 -3.89
C ALA A 136 2.69 -0.70 -4.10
N LEU A 137 1.96 -1.52 -4.83
CA LEU A 137 2.42 -2.82 -5.31
C LEU A 137 2.33 -2.83 -6.84
N PHE A 138 3.42 -3.18 -7.51
CA PHE A 138 3.50 -3.27 -8.96
C PHE A 138 3.68 -4.74 -9.36
N PRO A 139 2.77 -5.29 -10.21
CA PRO A 139 2.92 -6.66 -10.69
C PRO A 139 4.11 -6.76 -11.65
N PRO A 140 4.71 -7.95 -11.81
CA PRO A 140 5.68 -8.18 -12.87
C PRO A 140 5.03 -7.98 -14.24
N LYS A 141 5.79 -7.50 -15.23
CA LYS A 141 5.32 -7.48 -16.62
C LYS A 141 5.07 -8.91 -17.11
N PRO A 142 4.08 -9.12 -17.99
CA PRO A 142 3.91 -10.41 -18.64
C PRO A 142 5.15 -10.70 -19.51
N THR A 143 5.97 -11.66 -19.10
CA THR A 143 7.15 -12.12 -19.86
C THR A 143 7.08 -13.64 -20.04
N LYS A 144 7.65 -14.16 -21.12
CA LYS A 144 7.73 -15.62 -21.36
C LYS A 144 8.63 -16.33 -20.34
N GLU A 145 9.59 -15.61 -19.78
CA GLU A 145 10.50 -16.11 -18.74
C GLU A 145 10.18 -15.42 -17.41
N THR A 146 10.15 -16.20 -16.33
CA THR A 146 10.03 -15.69 -14.97
C THR A 146 11.30 -14.90 -14.63
N PRO A 147 11.22 -13.61 -14.24
CA PRO A 147 12.39 -12.87 -13.84
C PRO A 147 13.12 -13.58 -12.71
N SER A 148 14.43 -13.80 -12.84
CA SER A 148 15.23 -14.28 -11.72
C SER A 148 15.40 -13.14 -10.71
N VAL A 149 14.91 -13.35 -9.49
CA VAL A 149 15.13 -12.43 -8.38
C VAL A 149 16.32 -12.93 -7.59
N SER A 150 17.36 -12.10 -7.46
CA SER A 150 18.51 -12.48 -6.66
C SER A 150 18.16 -12.40 -5.18
N HIS A 151 18.76 -13.25 -4.35
CA HIS A 151 18.50 -13.22 -2.90
C HIS A 151 18.81 -11.85 -2.27
N TRP A 152 19.79 -11.13 -2.82
CA TRP A 152 20.11 -9.75 -2.42
C TRP A 152 18.97 -8.78 -2.67
N ASP A 153 18.19 -8.96 -3.74
CA ASP A 153 17.04 -8.09 -4.00
C ASP A 153 15.95 -8.26 -2.95
N LEU A 154 15.73 -9.51 -2.51
CA LEU A 154 14.78 -9.84 -1.45
C LEU A 154 15.23 -9.30 -0.09
N SER A 155 16.54 -9.17 0.14
CA SER A 155 17.09 -8.68 1.41
C SER A 155 17.34 -7.18 1.43
N ASP A 156 17.69 -6.54 0.32
CA ASP A 156 18.21 -5.17 0.33
C ASP A 156 17.28 -4.19 -0.37
N GLY A 157 16.38 -4.70 -1.21
CA GLY A 157 15.57 -3.90 -2.12
C GLY A 157 16.44 -3.10 -3.09
N PHE A 158 15.83 -2.08 -3.70
CA PHE A 158 16.54 -1.13 -4.55
C PHE A 158 15.82 0.21 -4.59
N PHE A 159 16.54 1.25 -5.02
CA PHE A 159 16.00 2.61 -5.11
C PHE A 159 15.47 2.92 -6.51
N PHE A 160 14.67 3.97 -6.61
CA PHE A 160 14.19 4.49 -7.88
C PHE A 160 15.34 4.71 -8.88
N GLY A 161 15.09 4.42 -10.16
CA GLY A 161 16.09 4.46 -11.24
C GLY A 161 16.88 3.16 -11.42
N HIS A 162 16.71 2.16 -10.55
CA HIS A 162 17.37 0.86 -10.73
C HIS A 162 16.83 0.12 -11.98
N PRO A 163 17.70 -0.49 -12.82
CA PRO A 163 17.27 -1.13 -14.08
C PRO A 163 16.17 -2.20 -13.93
N LYS A 164 16.13 -2.87 -12.78
CA LYS A 164 15.13 -3.92 -12.49
C LYS A 164 13.69 -3.40 -12.46
N LEU A 165 13.47 -2.11 -12.24
CA LEU A 165 12.13 -1.52 -12.29
C LEU A 165 11.46 -1.71 -13.66
N ALA A 166 12.25 -1.82 -14.73
CA ALA A 166 11.76 -2.07 -16.08
C ALA A 166 11.02 -3.42 -16.22
N HIS A 167 11.21 -4.37 -15.28
CA HIS A 167 10.52 -5.67 -15.28
C HIS A 167 9.12 -5.62 -14.66
N PHE A 168 8.72 -4.51 -14.05
CA PHE A 168 7.42 -4.37 -13.38
C PHE A 168 6.50 -3.45 -14.18
N ALA A 169 5.18 -3.64 -14.03
CA ALA A 169 4.19 -2.82 -14.70
C ALA A 169 4.36 -1.33 -14.32
N SER A 170 4.00 -0.44 -15.25
CA SER A 170 4.05 1.01 -15.04
C SER A 170 2.98 1.50 -14.06
N LEU A 171 1.88 0.75 -13.92
CA LEU A 171 0.78 1.06 -13.01
C LEU A 171 0.72 0.04 -11.86
N ALA A 172 0.52 0.56 -10.66
CA ALA A 172 0.31 -0.23 -9.46
C ALA A 172 -1.02 -1.00 -9.55
N CYS A 173 -0.99 -2.25 -9.10
CA CYS A 173 -2.16 -3.09 -8.90
C CYS A 173 -2.86 -2.79 -7.56
N THR A 174 -2.13 -2.20 -6.60
CA THR A 174 -2.65 -1.75 -5.31
C THR A 174 -1.90 -0.51 -4.87
N THR A 175 -2.61 0.49 -4.34
CA THR A 175 -2.03 1.67 -3.69
C THR A 175 -2.44 1.68 -2.23
N GLY A 176 -1.62 2.26 -1.35
CA GLY A 176 -1.95 2.31 0.07
C GLY A 176 -1.30 3.46 0.82
N SER A 177 -1.75 3.64 2.05
CA SER A 177 -1.19 4.61 2.99
C SER A 177 -1.18 4.01 4.39
N SER A 178 -0.12 4.30 5.14
CA SER A 178 0.05 3.77 6.49
C SER A 178 0.65 4.82 7.42
N VAL A 179 0.34 4.74 8.71
CA VAL A 179 0.90 5.65 9.72
C VAL A 179 1.49 4.85 10.87
N HIS A 180 2.79 5.05 11.10
CA HIS A 180 3.45 4.63 12.34
C HIS A 180 3.45 5.75 13.36
N VAL A 181 3.07 5.43 14.60
CA VAL A 181 3.40 6.23 15.79
C VAL A 181 4.44 5.48 16.59
N PHE A 182 5.54 6.16 16.86
CA PHE A 182 6.66 5.60 17.59
C PHE A 182 6.58 5.95 19.07
N VAL A 183 6.73 4.93 19.91
CA VAL A 183 6.59 5.04 21.36
C VAL A 183 7.77 4.40 22.08
N ASN A 184 7.98 4.81 23.33
CA ASN A 184 8.86 4.10 24.24
C ASN A 184 8.15 2.82 24.72
N PRO A 185 8.73 1.61 24.52
CA PRO A 185 8.05 0.35 24.84
C PRO A 185 7.77 0.13 26.33
N ALA A 186 8.52 0.77 27.23
CA ALA A 186 8.31 0.65 28.67
C ALA A 186 7.15 1.52 29.20
N THR A 187 6.79 2.58 28.46
CA THR A 187 5.78 3.56 28.91
C THR A 187 4.58 3.70 27.98
N SER A 188 4.67 3.15 26.77
CA SER A 188 3.73 3.34 25.66
C SER A 188 3.49 4.81 25.28
N LYS A 189 4.36 5.73 25.74
CA LYS A 189 4.26 7.16 25.42
C LYS A 189 4.99 7.48 24.11
N PRO A 190 4.45 8.38 23.27
CA PRO A 190 5.13 8.82 22.06
C PRO A 190 6.53 9.36 22.34
N VAL A 191 7.50 8.93 21.54
CA VAL A 191 8.91 9.34 21.66
C VAL A 191 9.35 10.08 20.40
N GLY A 192 10.21 11.08 20.58
CA GLY A 192 10.79 11.82 19.45
C GLY A 192 11.63 10.91 18.56
N LEU A 193 11.47 11.04 17.24
CA LEU A 193 12.30 10.30 16.29
C LEU A 193 13.76 10.81 16.34
N PRO A 194 14.76 9.95 16.59
CA PRO A 194 16.18 10.32 16.56
C PRO A 194 16.61 10.94 15.21
N GLU A 195 17.63 11.78 15.20
CA GLU A 195 18.07 12.47 13.98
C GLU A 195 18.50 11.50 12.88
N ASP A 196 19.27 10.46 13.21
CA ASP A 196 19.73 9.46 12.25
C ASP A 196 18.56 8.71 11.61
N PHE A 197 17.56 8.36 12.43
CA PHE A 197 16.32 7.74 11.98
C PHE A 197 15.54 8.66 11.04
N ARG A 198 15.44 9.95 11.38
CA ARG A 198 14.82 10.96 10.52
C ARG A 198 15.57 11.10 9.19
N ARG A 199 16.90 11.18 9.20
CA ARG A 199 17.70 11.31 7.97
C ARG A 199 17.44 10.17 6.99
N GLY A 200 17.31 8.93 7.49
CA GLY A 200 16.88 7.79 6.69
C GLY A 200 15.53 8.02 6.02
N LEU A 201 14.50 8.39 6.79
CA LEU A 201 13.15 8.68 6.28
C LEU A 201 13.10 9.82 5.27
N LEU A 202 13.83 10.91 5.52
CA LEU A 202 13.88 12.08 4.65
C LEU A 202 14.40 11.74 3.25
N ARG A 203 15.18 10.65 3.11
CA ARG A 203 15.66 10.15 1.81
C ARG A 203 14.54 9.64 0.91
N LEU A 204 13.41 9.24 1.48
CA LEU A 204 12.21 8.80 0.77
C LEU A 204 11.11 9.85 0.74
N MET A 205 11.36 11.05 1.25
CA MET A 205 10.44 12.14 1.00
C MET A 205 10.51 12.48 -0.48
N SER A 206 9.46 12.11 -1.22
CA SER A 206 9.23 12.67 -2.54
C SER A 206 9.18 14.19 -2.39
N PRO A 207 9.68 14.97 -3.36
CA PRO A 207 9.31 16.38 -3.42
C PRO A 207 7.78 16.44 -3.36
N ALA A 208 7.25 17.22 -2.41
CA ALA A 208 5.82 17.39 -2.26
C ALA A 208 5.22 17.74 -3.63
N PRO A 209 4.01 17.25 -3.96
CA PRO A 209 3.32 17.76 -5.14
C PRO A 209 3.19 19.28 -4.98
N GLY A 210 3.84 20.02 -5.87
CA GLY A 210 3.56 21.43 -6.09
C GLY A 210 2.17 21.63 -6.68
#